data_AF-A0A2N6FCR2-F1
#
_entry.id   AF-A0A2N6FCR2-F1
#
_cell.length_a   1.000
_cell.length_b   1.000
_cell.length_c   1.000
_cell.angle_alpha   90.00
_cell.angle_beta   90.00
_cell.angle_gamma   90.00
#
_symmetry.space_group_name_H-M   'P 1'
#
loop_
_entity.id
_entity.type
_entity.pdbx_description
1 polymer ?
#
loop_
_entity_poly.entity_id
_entity_poly.type
_entity_poly.pdbx_seq_one_letter_code
_entity_poly.pdbx_strand_id
1 'polypeptide(L)'
;MPEVRVAHERCTGCGMCVNFCPVDIFELGSNDGKRVALVSRMEDCWACDTCVGQCPENAIEVIESREEAAAREAKFSVRAEPLPAEERTRYRYWQKTLREILGLRWDPVAITLVKQNDPVPNAPMPRVKLRYCQSLMMARRGKTLLMPAQCHACPDGTHILGLTEIPPKLASGEMYLHFKKLASMEAAKRMVAERPRLPERSTLATLVAPLGDTPATPDVIAVIAKPEQIMWLSMSASFESGKRSTFHVSGYNAQCVETTLLPYTAQKFNISLGCYGCRASSDIGDELMFMGIPTAQMPALIEGLKRLGQKAIGDSRRKIYLPPNV
;
A
#
# COMPACT_ATOMS: atom_id res chain seq x y z
N MET A 1 6.00 -24.92 -5.83
CA MET A 1 5.15 -24.04 -5.02
C MET A 1 5.75 -24.00 -3.63
N PRO A 2 5.91 -22.81 -3.02
CA PRO A 2 6.59 -22.67 -1.73
C PRO A 2 5.99 -23.62 -0.68
N GLU A 3 6.81 -24.14 0.23
CA GLU A 3 6.45 -24.99 1.38
C GLU A 3 6.07 -24.12 2.59
N VAL A 4 5.11 -24.56 3.41
CA VAL A 4 4.83 -23.93 4.71
C VAL A 4 5.27 -24.87 5.81
N ARG A 5 6.15 -24.40 6.69
CA ARG A 5 6.65 -25.17 7.83
C ARG A 5 6.16 -24.58 9.15
N VAL A 6 5.77 -25.44 10.07
CA VAL A 6 5.41 -25.07 11.45
C VAL A 6 6.41 -25.70 12.43
N ALA A 7 7.09 -24.88 13.21
CA ALA A 7 7.93 -25.28 14.33
C ALA A 7 7.05 -25.68 15.53
N HIS A 8 6.68 -26.96 15.62
CA HIS A 8 5.72 -27.49 16.60
C HIS A 8 6.18 -27.27 18.06
N GLU A 9 7.48 -27.25 18.31
CA GLU A 9 8.09 -26.95 19.60
C GLU A 9 7.79 -25.53 20.08
N ARG A 10 7.69 -24.56 19.16
CA ARG A 10 7.31 -23.16 19.44
C ARG A 10 5.81 -22.91 19.33
N CYS A 11 5.09 -23.71 18.55
CA CYS A 11 3.66 -23.53 18.34
C CYS A 11 2.89 -23.72 19.66
N THR A 12 2.03 -22.78 20.01
CA THR A 12 1.16 -22.84 21.21
C THR A 12 -0.24 -23.37 20.91
N GLY A 13 -0.55 -23.71 19.64
CA GLY A 13 -1.88 -24.14 19.23
C GLY A 13 -2.95 -23.05 19.33
N CYS A 14 -2.56 -21.76 19.32
CA CYS A 14 -3.45 -20.62 19.53
C CYS A 14 -4.50 -20.41 18.42
N GLY A 15 -4.33 -21.03 17.24
CA GLY A 15 -5.30 -20.96 16.14
C GLY A 15 -5.24 -19.71 15.26
N MET A 16 -4.31 -18.78 15.52
CA MET A 16 -4.18 -17.55 14.71
C MET A 16 -3.99 -17.85 13.21
N CYS A 17 -3.13 -18.81 12.85
CA CYS A 17 -2.93 -19.18 11.45
C CYS A 17 -4.19 -19.76 10.78
N VAL A 18 -5.01 -20.52 11.51
CA VAL A 18 -6.31 -21.04 11.02
C VAL A 18 -7.27 -19.88 10.77
N ASN A 19 -7.37 -18.94 11.72
CA ASN A 19 -8.30 -17.81 11.63
C ASN A 19 -7.90 -16.80 10.53
N PHE A 20 -6.59 -16.61 10.30
CA PHE A 20 -6.09 -15.58 9.39
C PHE A 20 -5.62 -16.10 8.04
N CYS A 21 -5.51 -17.40 7.83
CA CYS A 21 -5.25 -17.95 6.50
C CYS A 21 -6.47 -17.68 5.60
N PRO A 22 -6.31 -16.89 4.53
CA PRO A 22 -7.45 -16.48 3.71
C PRO A 22 -7.96 -17.56 2.74
N VAL A 23 -7.19 -18.65 2.63
CA VAL A 23 -7.46 -19.85 1.83
C VAL A 23 -7.49 -21.12 2.70
N ASP A 24 -7.56 -20.95 4.02
CA ASP A 24 -7.80 -22.02 5.01
C ASP A 24 -6.86 -23.26 4.98
N ILE A 25 -5.59 -23.11 4.59
CA ILE A 25 -4.65 -24.26 4.53
C ILE A 25 -4.28 -24.92 5.87
N PHE A 26 -4.74 -24.38 7.00
CA PHE A 26 -4.35 -24.84 8.34
C PHE A 26 -5.52 -25.46 9.10
N GLU A 27 -5.21 -26.41 9.97
CA GLU A 27 -6.09 -26.95 11.00
C GLU A 27 -5.36 -27.03 12.35
N LEU A 28 -6.11 -27.22 13.45
CA LEU A 28 -5.54 -27.50 14.76
C LEU A 28 -5.59 -29.00 15.01
N GLY A 29 -4.43 -29.58 15.32
CA GLY A 29 -4.26 -30.99 15.65
C GLY A 29 -3.40 -31.20 16.88
N SER A 30 -2.86 -32.40 17.02
CA SER A 30 -1.94 -32.79 18.08
C SER A 30 -0.64 -33.29 17.48
N ASN A 31 0.50 -32.86 18.04
CA ASN A 31 1.81 -33.43 17.79
C ASN A 31 2.47 -33.74 19.14
N ASP A 32 2.86 -34.99 19.37
CA ASP A 32 3.42 -35.47 20.64
C ASP A 32 2.58 -35.07 21.88
N GLY A 33 1.25 -35.13 21.76
CA GLY A 33 0.31 -34.76 22.83
C GLY A 33 0.13 -33.26 23.04
N LYS A 34 0.86 -32.41 22.31
CA LYS A 34 0.74 -30.95 22.33
C LYS A 34 -0.19 -30.48 21.22
N ARG A 35 -1.13 -29.59 21.55
CA ARG A 35 -1.99 -28.93 20.55
C ARG A 35 -1.14 -28.00 19.67
N VAL A 36 -1.14 -28.23 18.36
CA VAL A 36 -0.37 -27.45 17.38
C VAL A 36 -1.19 -27.17 16.11
N ALA A 37 -0.71 -26.24 15.29
CA ALA A 37 -1.25 -26.04 13.95
C ALA A 37 -0.59 -27.01 12.96
N LEU A 38 -1.40 -27.61 12.09
CA LEU A 38 -0.97 -28.51 11.02
C LEU A 38 -1.35 -27.89 9.66
N VAL A 39 -0.53 -28.13 8.64
CA VAL A 39 -0.82 -27.73 7.25
C VAL A 39 -1.55 -28.88 6.58
N SER A 40 -2.81 -28.67 6.17
CA SER A 40 -3.66 -29.74 5.63
C SER A 40 -3.98 -29.60 4.14
N ARG A 41 -3.80 -28.42 3.55
CA ARG A 41 -4.12 -28.13 2.13
C ARG A 41 -3.06 -27.24 1.49
N MET A 42 -1.86 -27.78 1.33
CA MET A 42 -0.73 -26.99 0.88
C MET A 42 -0.88 -26.49 -0.56
N GLU A 43 -1.57 -27.25 -1.39
CA GLU A 43 -1.95 -26.96 -2.77
C GLU A 43 -2.74 -25.65 -2.95
N ASP A 44 -3.49 -25.23 -1.92
CA ASP A 44 -4.26 -23.99 -1.94
C ASP A 44 -3.41 -22.78 -1.50
N CYS A 45 -2.18 -23.00 -1.04
CA CYS A 45 -1.34 -21.95 -0.50
C CYS A 45 -0.82 -21.00 -1.59
N TRP A 46 -1.28 -19.77 -1.53
CA TRP A 46 -0.77 -18.65 -2.31
C TRP A 46 0.43 -17.90 -1.67
N ALA A 47 0.95 -18.44 -0.57
CA ALA A 47 2.09 -17.90 0.18
C ALA A 47 1.95 -16.43 0.60
N CYS A 48 0.80 -15.92 1.04
CA CYS A 48 0.68 -14.49 1.40
C CYS A 48 1.39 -14.05 2.69
N ASP A 49 2.14 -14.92 3.38
CA ASP A 49 2.78 -14.68 4.68
C ASP A 49 1.86 -14.14 5.80
N THR A 50 0.54 -14.21 5.63
CA THR A 50 -0.40 -13.76 6.66
C THR A 50 -0.28 -14.64 7.91
N CYS A 51 -0.08 -15.96 7.75
CA CYS A 51 0.16 -16.87 8.88
C CYS A 51 1.46 -16.53 9.63
N VAL A 52 2.54 -16.21 8.90
CA VAL A 52 3.84 -15.78 9.47
C VAL A 52 3.64 -14.52 10.31
N GLY A 53 3.04 -13.48 9.72
CA GLY A 53 2.84 -12.20 10.40
C GLY A 53 1.76 -12.18 11.49
N GLN A 54 0.98 -13.25 11.67
CA GLN A 54 -0.03 -13.36 12.74
C GLN A 54 0.38 -14.36 13.83
N CYS A 55 1.47 -15.09 13.65
CA CYS A 55 1.95 -16.04 14.65
C CYS A 55 2.67 -15.27 15.79
N PRO A 56 2.12 -15.23 17.01
CA PRO A 56 2.77 -14.52 18.12
C PRO A 56 4.11 -15.12 18.51
N GLU A 57 4.29 -16.42 18.26
CA GLU A 57 5.50 -17.17 18.60
C GLU A 57 6.52 -17.21 17.47
N ASN A 58 6.25 -16.59 16.32
CA ASN A 58 7.07 -16.71 15.10
C ASN A 58 7.41 -18.18 14.76
N ALA A 59 6.43 -19.07 14.88
CA ALA A 59 6.58 -20.52 14.70
C ALA A 59 6.30 -21.00 13.26
N ILE A 60 6.01 -20.10 12.33
CA ILE A 60 5.61 -20.44 10.96
C ILE A 60 6.58 -19.79 9.98
N GLU A 61 7.01 -20.56 8.98
CA GLU A 61 7.86 -20.12 7.88
C GLU A 61 7.25 -20.53 6.55
N VAL A 62 7.43 -19.69 5.53
CA VAL A 62 7.09 -20.00 4.14
C VAL A 62 8.39 -20.06 3.36
N ILE A 63 8.74 -21.23 2.84
CA ILE A 63 10.02 -21.54 2.21
C ILE A 63 9.79 -21.63 0.70
N GLU A 64 10.45 -20.76 -0.07
CA GLU A 64 10.44 -20.77 -1.54
C GLU A 64 11.82 -21.23 -2.05
N SER A 65 11.85 -22.17 -3.01
CA SER A 65 13.11 -22.64 -3.61
C SER A 65 13.69 -21.59 -4.58
N ARG A 66 15.00 -21.68 -4.88
CA ARG A 66 15.63 -20.80 -5.87
C ARG A 66 15.07 -20.98 -7.27
N GLU A 67 14.74 -22.21 -7.65
CA GLU A 67 14.14 -22.50 -8.96
C GLU A 67 12.71 -21.96 -9.04
N GLU A 68 11.95 -22.05 -7.95
CA GLU A 68 10.61 -21.48 -7.85
C GLU A 68 10.63 -19.96 -7.98
N ALA A 69 11.57 -19.30 -7.30
CA ALA A 69 11.79 -17.86 -7.41
C ALA A 69 12.21 -17.45 -8.85
N ALA A 70 13.08 -18.22 -9.50
CA ALA A 70 13.54 -17.94 -10.86
C ALA A 70 12.43 -18.15 -11.91
N ALA A 71 11.67 -19.24 -11.84
CA ALA A 71 10.53 -19.51 -12.72
C ALA A 71 9.45 -18.44 -12.58
N ARG A 72 9.24 -17.95 -11.36
CA ARG A 72 8.34 -16.83 -11.05
C ARG A 72 8.81 -15.52 -11.68
N GLU A 73 10.09 -15.22 -11.62
CA GLU A 73 10.67 -14.01 -12.23
C GLU A 73 10.66 -14.05 -13.76
N ALA A 74 10.70 -15.24 -14.37
CA ALA A 74 10.69 -15.41 -15.83
C ALA A 74 9.43 -14.82 -16.50
N LYS A 75 8.28 -14.78 -15.81
CA LYS A 75 7.04 -14.16 -16.30
C LYS A 75 7.14 -12.63 -16.47
N PHE A 76 8.16 -12.00 -15.88
CA PHE A 76 8.42 -10.56 -15.92
C PHE A 76 9.63 -10.22 -16.80
N SER A 77 9.95 -11.10 -17.76
CA SER A 77 11.11 -10.99 -18.66
C SER A 77 10.97 -9.90 -19.72
N VAL A 78 9.75 -9.57 -20.15
CA VAL A 78 9.51 -8.48 -21.10
C VAL A 78 9.70 -7.15 -20.40
N ARG A 79 10.79 -6.46 -20.72
CA ARG A 79 11.16 -5.18 -20.09
C ARG A 79 10.61 -3.99 -20.85
N ALA A 80 10.09 -3.01 -20.12
CA ALA A 80 9.75 -1.71 -20.67
C ALA A 80 11.03 -0.91 -21.02
N GLU A 81 10.92 -0.05 -22.02
CA GLU A 81 11.95 0.94 -22.30
C GLU A 81 12.09 1.94 -21.14
N PRO A 82 13.29 2.50 -20.93
CA PRO A 82 13.47 3.55 -19.93
C PRO A 82 12.62 4.78 -20.24
N LEU A 83 12.08 5.42 -19.19
CA LEU A 83 11.37 6.69 -19.31
C LEU A 83 12.15 7.74 -20.11
N PRO A 84 11.50 8.57 -20.95
CA PRO A 84 12.14 9.69 -21.63
C PRO A 84 12.86 10.65 -20.67
N ALA A 85 13.97 11.25 -21.11
CA ALA A 85 14.79 12.14 -20.28
C ALA A 85 14.02 13.36 -19.75
N GLU A 86 13.09 13.89 -20.55
CA GLU A 86 12.22 15.00 -20.18
C GLU A 86 11.31 14.62 -18.99
N GLU A 87 10.70 13.44 -19.03
CA GLU A 87 9.83 12.96 -17.95
C GLU A 87 10.61 12.77 -16.65
N ARG A 88 11.80 12.16 -16.72
CA ARG A 88 12.69 12.01 -15.56
C ARG A 88 13.05 13.37 -14.96
N THR A 89 13.36 14.35 -15.79
CA THR A 89 13.69 15.72 -15.35
C THR A 89 12.49 16.37 -14.68
N ARG A 90 11.30 16.23 -15.27
CA ARG A 90 10.03 16.73 -14.72
C ARG A 90 9.71 16.13 -13.35
N TYR A 91 9.85 14.82 -13.17
CA TYR A 91 9.56 14.18 -11.89
C TYR A 91 10.56 14.53 -10.79
N ARG A 92 11.85 14.68 -11.14
CA ARG A 92 12.86 15.22 -10.20
C ARG A 92 12.52 16.64 -9.77
N TYR A 93 12.10 17.49 -10.71
CA TYR A 93 11.67 18.84 -10.41
C TYR A 93 10.44 18.87 -9.49
N TRP A 94 9.43 18.04 -9.74
CA TRP A 94 8.25 17.94 -8.87
C TRP A 94 8.61 17.45 -7.47
N GLN A 95 9.41 16.39 -7.36
CA GLN A 95 9.90 15.89 -6.06
C GLN A 95 10.63 16.98 -5.30
N LYS A 96 11.58 17.66 -5.93
CA LYS A 96 12.34 18.76 -5.34
C LYS A 96 11.40 19.86 -4.83
N THR A 97 10.47 20.30 -5.67
CA THR A 97 9.52 21.38 -5.34
C THR A 97 8.65 21.01 -4.13
N LEU A 98 8.09 19.80 -4.11
CA LEU A 98 7.29 19.30 -3.00
C LEU A 98 8.11 19.28 -1.70
N ARG A 99 9.33 18.73 -1.75
CA ARG A 99 10.19 18.60 -0.58
C ARG A 99 10.60 19.94 -0.01
N GLU A 100 11.06 20.86 -0.86
CA GLU A 100 11.58 22.16 -0.43
C GLU A 100 10.49 23.06 0.13
N ILE A 101 9.35 23.18 -0.55
CA ILE A 101 8.29 24.11 -0.13
C ILE A 101 7.55 23.61 1.12
N LEU A 102 7.22 22.31 1.16
CA LEU A 102 6.49 21.76 2.30
C LEU A 102 7.41 21.40 3.47
N GLY A 103 8.72 21.28 3.25
CA GLY A 103 9.67 20.75 4.23
C GLY A 103 9.46 19.25 4.47
N LEU A 104 9.26 18.47 3.40
CA LEU A 104 9.05 17.03 3.52
C LEU A 104 10.34 16.33 3.96
N ARG A 105 10.25 15.50 5.00
CA ARG A 105 11.37 14.65 5.44
C ARG A 105 11.65 13.50 4.48
N TRP A 106 10.64 13.01 3.76
CA TRP A 106 10.73 11.85 2.87
C TRP A 106 10.34 12.21 1.44
N ASP A 107 10.76 11.38 0.49
CA ASP A 107 10.41 11.56 -0.92
C ASP A 107 8.92 11.27 -1.15
N PRO A 108 8.22 12.06 -2.00
CA PRO A 108 6.97 11.65 -2.61
C PRO A 108 7.17 10.34 -3.38
N VAL A 109 6.17 9.47 -3.36
CA VAL A 109 6.23 8.13 -3.95
C VAL A 109 5.46 8.11 -5.26
N ALA A 110 6.14 7.78 -6.34
CA ALA A 110 5.51 7.39 -7.59
C ALA A 110 4.90 5.99 -7.45
N ILE A 111 3.65 5.84 -7.88
CA ILE A 111 2.91 4.58 -7.92
C ILE A 111 2.46 4.32 -9.35
N THR A 112 2.82 3.16 -9.89
CA THR A 112 2.38 2.69 -11.21
C THR A 112 1.72 1.31 -11.06
N LEU A 113 0.56 1.14 -11.71
CA LEU A 113 -0.15 -0.13 -11.82
C LEU A 113 0.19 -0.74 -13.19
N VAL A 114 1.16 -1.65 -13.22
CA VAL A 114 1.57 -2.35 -14.45
C VAL A 114 0.45 -3.30 -14.85
N LYS A 115 -0.15 -3.13 -16.05
CA LYS A 115 -1.25 -3.99 -16.53
C LYS A 115 -0.73 -5.36 -16.99
N GLN A 116 -1.59 -6.36 -17.09
CA GLN A 116 -1.21 -7.75 -17.47
C GLN A 116 -0.35 -7.88 -18.72
N ASN A 117 -0.61 -7.06 -19.73
CA ASN A 117 0.03 -7.19 -21.04
C ASN A 117 1.03 -6.06 -21.32
N ASP A 118 1.27 -5.19 -20.34
CA ASP A 118 2.20 -4.07 -20.50
C ASP A 118 3.64 -4.55 -20.24
N PRO A 119 4.64 -4.01 -20.96
CA PRO A 119 6.04 -4.25 -20.66
C PRO A 119 6.36 -3.88 -19.20
N VAL A 120 7.22 -4.68 -18.56
CA VAL A 120 7.52 -4.54 -17.13
C VAL A 120 8.67 -3.56 -16.91
N PRO A 121 8.48 -2.46 -16.16
CA PRO A 121 9.58 -1.55 -15.84
C PRO A 121 10.74 -2.24 -15.13
N ASN A 122 11.97 -1.83 -15.44
CA ASN A 122 13.14 -2.38 -14.77
C ASN A 122 13.22 -1.89 -13.32
N ALA A 123 12.94 -2.80 -12.38
CA ALA A 123 12.99 -2.55 -10.95
C ALA A 123 13.19 -3.88 -10.21
N PRO A 124 13.87 -3.85 -9.05
CA PRO A 124 14.07 -5.05 -8.25
C PRO A 124 12.76 -5.46 -7.57
N MET A 125 12.57 -6.78 -7.40
CA MET A 125 11.54 -7.32 -6.53
C MET A 125 12.08 -7.48 -5.10
N PRO A 126 11.26 -7.30 -4.06
CA PRO A 126 11.70 -7.52 -2.69
C PRO A 126 11.97 -9.02 -2.45
N ARG A 127 13.00 -9.32 -1.65
CA ARG A 127 13.35 -10.70 -1.27
C ARG A 127 12.36 -11.34 -0.30
N VAL A 128 11.66 -10.50 0.46
CA VAL A 128 10.61 -10.90 1.40
C VAL A 128 9.30 -10.27 0.97
N LYS A 129 8.18 -10.88 1.32
CA LYS A 129 6.88 -10.30 1.00
C LYS A 129 6.64 -9.06 1.84
N LEU A 130 6.06 -8.05 1.20
CA LEU A 130 5.74 -6.78 1.83
C LEU A 130 4.25 -6.55 1.72
N ARG A 131 3.64 -5.91 2.71
CA ARG A 131 2.32 -5.30 2.48
C ARG A 131 2.49 -4.12 1.53
N TYR A 132 1.49 -3.85 0.69
CA TYR A 132 1.52 -2.67 -0.18
C TYR A 132 1.85 -1.37 0.56
N CYS A 133 1.36 -1.21 1.79
CA CYS A 133 1.70 -0.05 2.62
C CYS A 133 3.20 0.05 2.95
N GLN A 134 3.88 -1.08 3.18
CA GLN A 134 5.31 -1.13 3.46
C GLN A 134 6.15 -0.80 2.23
N SER A 135 5.70 -1.14 1.03
CA SER A 135 6.43 -0.80 -0.20
C SER A 135 6.48 0.71 -0.42
N LEU A 136 5.39 1.42 -0.14
CA LEU A 136 5.37 2.89 -0.13
C LEU A 136 6.36 3.45 0.91
N MET A 137 6.51 2.78 2.07
CA MET A 137 7.46 3.21 3.11
C MET A 137 8.92 3.01 2.71
N MET A 138 9.21 1.99 1.92
CA MET A 138 10.52 1.79 1.33
C MET A 138 10.78 2.80 0.22
N ALA A 139 9.77 3.07 -0.61
CA ALA A 139 9.85 4.05 -1.69
C ALA A 139 10.10 5.46 -1.21
N ARG A 140 9.40 5.93 -0.16
CA ARG A 140 9.66 7.26 0.43
C ARG A 140 11.07 7.40 1.02
N ARG A 141 11.82 6.29 1.16
CA ARG A 141 13.19 6.20 1.66
C ARG A 141 14.22 5.85 0.57
N GLY A 142 13.89 6.07 -0.70
CA GLY A 142 14.86 5.90 -1.78
C GLY A 142 14.88 4.51 -2.43
N LYS A 143 13.90 3.64 -2.18
CA LYS A 143 13.87 2.28 -2.77
C LYS A 143 12.83 2.15 -3.87
N THR A 144 13.26 1.65 -5.02
CA THR A 144 12.34 1.28 -6.10
C THR A 144 12.00 -0.21 -5.99
N LEU A 145 10.71 -0.56 -6.07
CA LEU A 145 10.23 -1.93 -5.91
C LEU A 145 9.15 -2.26 -6.94
N LEU A 146 9.36 -3.35 -7.68
CA LEU A 146 8.32 -4.01 -8.45
C LEU A 146 7.70 -5.12 -7.60
N MET A 147 6.38 -5.09 -7.42
CA MET A 147 5.66 -6.06 -6.59
C MET A 147 4.48 -6.67 -7.33
N PRO A 148 4.71 -7.79 -8.01
CA PRO A 148 3.64 -8.67 -8.46
C PRO A 148 2.92 -9.33 -7.27
N ALA A 149 1.78 -9.99 -7.52
CA ALA A 149 0.90 -10.57 -6.49
C ALA A 149 1.66 -11.34 -5.39
N GLN A 150 2.59 -12.21 -5.78
CA GLN A 150 3.40 -13.03 -4.87
C GLN A 150 4.27 -12.24 -3.89
N CYS A 151 4.61 -10.99 -4.20
CA CYS A 151 5.45 -10.14 -3.36
C CYS A 151 4.61 -9.39 -2.32
N HIS A 152 3.29 -9.51 -2.39
CA HIS A 152 2.38 -8.87 -1.45
C HIS A 152 2.00 -9.82 -0.32
N ALA A 153 2.08 -9.32 0.92
CA ALA A 153 1.66 -10.05 2.11
C ALA A 153 0.21 -9.75 2.56
N CYS A 154 -0.54 -8.93 1.79
CA CYS A 154 -1.87 -8.45 2.18
C CYS A 154 -2.94 -8.90 1.16
N PRO A 155 -3.84 -9.84 1.52
CA PRO A 155 -4.93 -10.30 0.65
C PRO A 155 -5.83 -9.15 0.16
N ASP A 156 -6.16 -8.22 1.07
CA ASP A 156 -6.96 -7.05 0.73
C ASP A 156 -6.28 -6.21 -0.34
N GLY A 157 -4.98 -5.96 -0.19
CA GLY A 157 -4.22 -5.11 -1.11
C GLY A 157 -4.16 -5.69 -2.52
N THR A 158 -3.88 -6.99 -2.66
CA THR A 158 -3.77 -7.65 -3.97
C THR A 158 -5.10 -7.70 -4.70
N HIS A 159 -6.18 -8.02 -3.99
CA HIS A 159 -7.52 -8.06 -4.58
C HIS A 159 -8.01 -6.66 -4.99
N ILE A 160 -7.89 -5.66 -4.11
CA ILE A 160 -8.33 -4.28 -4.38
C ILE A 160 -7.62 -3.69 -5.60
N LEU A 161 -6.32 -3.93 -5.72
CA LEU A 161 -5.50 -3.42 -6.83
C LEU A 161 -5.52 -4.34 -8.07
N GLY A 162 -6.40 -5.35 -8.10
CA GLY A 162 -6.63 -6.18 -9.28
C GLY A 162 -5.50 -7.16 -9.62
N LEU A 163 -4.63 -7.51 -8.66
CA LEU A 163 -3.56 -8.48 -8.86
C LEU A 163 -4.05 -9.93 -8.73
N THR A 164 -5.03 -10.16 -7.87
CA THR A 164 -5.58 -11.50 -7.57
C THR A 164 -7.10 -11.47 -7.52
N GLU A 165 -7.70 -12.66 -7.52
CA GLU A 165 -9.10 -12.85 -7.15
C GLU A 165 -9.30 -12.65 -5.64
N ILE A 166 -10.54 -12.51 -5.20
CA ILE A 166 -10.86 -12.43 -3.78
C ILE A 166 -10.76 -13.82 -3.12
N PRO A 167 -10.00 -13.98 -2.03
CA PRO A 167 -10.00 -15.23 -1.27
C PRO A 167 -11.37 -15.52 -0.66
N PRO A 168 -11.83 -16.79 -0.61
CA PRO A 168 -13.15 -17.13 -0.08
C PRO A 168 -13.39 -16.63 1.35
N LYS A 169 -12.41 -16.78 2.24
CA LYS A 169 -12.54 -16.33 3.64
C LYS A 169 -12.63 -14.82 3.75
N LEU A 170 -11.92 -14.08 2.89
CA LEU A 170 -12.05 -12.63 2.81
C LEU A 170 -13.42 -12.22 2.26
N ALA A 171 -13.90 -12.90 1.21
CA ALA A 171 -15.20 -12.64 0.59
C ALA A 171 -16.37 -12.83 1.58
N SER A 172 -16.26 -13.80 2.48
CA SER A 172 -17.28 -14.09 3.49
C SER A 172 -17.46 -12.98 4.55
N GLY A 173 -16.43 -12.15 4.76
CA GLY A 173 -16.37 -11.16 5.85
C GLY A 173 -15.82 -11.70 7.18
N GLU A 174 -15.60 -13.01 7.29
CA GLU A 174 -15.17 -13.68 8.53
C GLU A 174 -13.90 -13.07 9.13
N MET A 175 -12.93 -12.70 8.28
CA MET A 175 -11.68 -12.07 8.73
C MET A 175 -11.91 -10.79 9.54
N TYR A 176 -12.89 -9.95 9.16
CA TYR A 176 -13.16 -8.67 9.84
C TYR A 176 -13.81 -8.83 11.21
N LEU A 177 -14.59 -9.91 11.37
CA LEU A 177 -15.18 -10.32 12.64
C LEU A 177 -14.11 -10.84 13.61
N HIS A 178 -13.18 -11.66 13.11
CA HIS A 178 -12.04 -12.14 13.90
C HIS A 178 -11.15 -11.00 14.41
N PHE A 179 -10.99 -9.94 13.62
CA PHE A 179 -10.30 -8.73 14.06
C PHE A 179 -11.10 -7.90 15.10
N LYS A 180 -12.35 -8.26 15.41
CA LYS A 180 -13.29 -7.49 16.24
C LYS A 180 -13.44 -6.03 15.80
N LYS A 181 -13.33 -5.79 14.49
CA LYS A 181 -13.48 -4.44 13.91
C LYS A 181 -14.93 -4.07 13.62
N LEU A 182 -15.79 -5.07 13.53
CA LEU A 182 -17.20 -4.91 13.19
C LEU A 182 -18.05 -5.74 14.14
N ALA A 183 -19.24 -5.22 14.46
CA ALA A 183 -20.15 -5.80 15.45
C ALA A 183 -20.87 -7.07 14.95
N SER A 184 -20.95 -7.28 13.63
CA SER A 184 -21.72 -8.40 13.06
C SER A 184 -21.18 -8.83 11.70
N MET A 185 -21.56 -10.05 11.30
CA MET A 185 -21.24 -10.60 9.97
C MET A 185 -21.92 -9.79 8.86
N GLU A 186 -23.12 -9.27 9.13
CA GLU A 186 -23.85 -8.41 8.20
C GLU A 186 -23.07 -7.12 7.90
N ALA A 187 -22.51 -6.48 8.94
CA ALA A 187 -21.66 -5.32 8.76
C ALA A 187 -20.38 -5.66 7.97
N ALA A 188 -19.77 -6.83 8.24
CA ALA A 188 -18.58 -7.28 7.53
C ALA A 188 -18.83 -7.53 6.04
N LYS A 189 -19.93 -8.21 5.70
CA LYS A 189 -20.33 -8.47 4.31
C LYS A 189 -20.59 -7.18 3.55
N ARG A 190 -21.29 -6.22 4.16
CA ARG A 190 -21.53 -4.90 3.56
C ARG A 190 -20.23 -4.17 3.24
N MET A 191 -19.30 -4.13 4.20
CA MET A 191 -18.00 -3.50 4.00
C MET A 191 -17.22 -4.16 2.85
N VAL A 192 -17.26 -5.49 2.73
CA VAL A 192 -16.61 -6.21 1.63
C VAL A 192 -17.27 -5.89 0.28
N ALA A 193 -18.61 -5.81 0.24
CA ALA A 193 -19.37 -5.56 -0.97
C ALA A 193 -19.22 -4.13 -1.51
N GLU A 194 -19.21 -3.13 -0.62
CA GLU A 194 -19.07 -1.70 -0.97
C GLU A 194 -17.61 -1.31 -1.25
N ARG A 195 -16.65 -2.19 -0.93
CA ARG A 195 -15.23 -1.90 -1.10
C ARG A 195 -14.87 -1.76 -2.59
N PRO A 196 -14.35 -0.59 -3.01
CA PRO A 196 -13.94 -0.40 -4.39
C PRO A 196 -12.74 -1.29 -4.72
N ARG A 197 -12.70 -1.76 -5.98
CA ARG A 197 -11.63 -2.62 -6.50
C ARG A 197 -11.45 -2.42 -8.01
N LEU A 198 -10.27 -2.76 -8.51
CA LEU A 198 -10.06 -2.98 -9.94
C LEU A 198 -10.61 -4.35 -10.36
N PRO A 199 -10.88 -4.57 -11.66
CA PRO A 199 -11.20 -5.90 -12.17
C PRO A 199 -10.12 -6.91 -11.76
N GLU A 200 -10.53 -8.11 -11.40
CA GLU A 200 -9.59 -9.15 -10.99
C GLU A 200 -8.61 -9.48 -12.11
N ARG A 201 -7.36 -9.72 -11.72
CA ARG A 201 -6.25 -9.98 -12.65
C ARG A 201 -6.06 -8.89 -13.71
N SER A 202 -6.50 -7.65 -13.52
CA SER A 202 -6.22 -6.53 -14.43
C SER A 202 -4.82 -5.94 -14.27
N THR A 203 -4.22 -6.06 -13.09
CA THR A 203 -2.90 -5.56 -12.75
C THR A 203 -1.92 -6.72 -12.64
N LEU A 204 -0.80 -6.64 -13.35
CA LEU A 204 0.32 -7.58 -13.27
C LEU A 204 1.12 -7.37 -11.99
N ALA A 205 1.48 -6.12 -11.72
CA ALA A 205 2.32 -5.72 -10.60
C ALA A 205 2.08 -4.28 -10.19
N THR A 206 2.30 -3.97 -8.92
CA THR A 206 2.46 -2.58 -8.47
C THR A 206 3.93 -2.21 -8.51
N LEU A 207 4.28 -1.10 -9.12
CA LEU A 207 5.61 -0.50 -9.04
C LEU A 207 5.53 0.72 -8.13
N VAL A 208 6.46 0.83 -7.20
CA VAL A 208 6.61 2.01 -6.34
C VAL A 208 8.07 2.49 -6.35
N ALA A 209 8.27 3.80 -6.37
CA ALA A 209 9.60 4.42 -6.40
C ALA A 209 9.57 5.82 -5.76
N PRO A 210 10.72 6.36 -5.33
CA PRO A 210 10.83 7.81 -5.17
C PRO A 210 10.42 8.49 -6.47
N LEU A 211 9.62 9.56 -6.41
CA LEU A 211 9.09 10.23 -7.60
C LEU A 211 10.20 10.64 -8.58
N GLY A 212 11.31 11.18 -8.08
CA GLY A 212 12.45 11.61 -8.90
C GLY A 212 13.23 10.47 -9.57
N ASP A 213 13.05 9.24 -9.11
CA ASP A 213 13.80 8.05 -9.54
C ASP A 213 12.89 6.96 -10.10
N THR A 214 11.61 7.29 -10.37
CA THR A 214 10.67 6.32 -10.95
C THR A 214 11.14 5.84 -12.32
N PRO A 215 11.10 4.53 -12.60
CA PRO A 215 11.48 3.99 -13.90
C PRO A 215 10.32 3.95 -14.91
N ALA A 216 9.10 4.32 -14.48
CA ALA A 216 7.90 4.34 -15.31
C ALA A 216 7.02 5.55 -15.00
N THR A 217 6.15 5.91 -15.94
CA THR A 217 5.15 6.95 -15.76
C THR A 217 4.25 6.57 -14.58
N PRO A 218 4.20 7.36 -13.50
CA PRO A 218 3.30 7.10 -12.38
C PRO A 218 1.86 7.33 -12.81
N ASP A 219 0.96 6.54 -12.26
CA ASP A 219 -0.48 6.79 -12.32
C ASP A 219 -0.90 7.75 -11.19
N VAL A 220 -0.30 7.54 -10.01
CA VAL A 220 -0.58 8.28 -8.79
C VAL A 220 0.73 8.63 -8.09
N ILE A 221 0.80 9.83 -7.52
CA ILE A 221 1.86 10.26 -6.61
C ILE A 221 1.28 10.24 -5.20
N ALA A 222 1.89 9.47 -4.31
CA ALA A 222 1.58 9.49 -2.89
C ALA A 222 2.52 10.41 -2.13
N VAL A 223 1.96 11.34 -1.35
CA VAL A 223 2.71 12.14 -0.39
C VAL A 223 2.37 11.65 1.02
N ILE A 224 3.40 11.27 1.78
CA ILE A 224 3.28 10.83 3.18
C ILE A 224 3.87 11.93 4.06
N ALA A 225 3.01 12.69 4.73
CA ALA A 225 3.40 13.95 5.36
C ALA A 225 2.52 14.29 6.56
N LYS A 226 2.90 15.34 7.29
CA LYS A 226 2.13 15.83 8.43
C LYS A 226 0.79 16.45 7.98
N PRO A 227 -0.25 16.47 8.81
CA PRO A 227 -1.54 17.08 8.48
C PRO A 227 -1.44 18.49 7.90
N GLU A 228 -0.56 19.34 8.45
CA GLU A 228 -0.34 20.71 7.94
C GLU A 228 0.21 20.72 6.51
N GLN A 229 1.10 19.78 6.17
CA GLN A 229 1.68 19.69 4.83
C GLN A 229 0.63 19.20 3.82
N ILE A 230 -0.24 18.26 4.24
CA ILE A 230 -1.38 17.79 3.43
C ILE A 230 -2.43 18.91 3.27
N MET A 231 -2.64 19.75 4.29
CA MET A 231 -3.50 20.93 4.19
C MET A 231 -2.99 21.89 3.11
N TRP A 232 -1.69 22.20 3.08
CA TRP A 232 -1.12 23.05 2.02
C TRP A 232 -1.25 22.44 0.63
N LEU A 233 -1.11 21.13 0.50
CA LEU A 233 -1.37 20.44 -0.77
C LEU A 233 -2.84 20.53 -1.19
N SER A 234 -3.77 20.43 -0.25
CA SER A 234 -5.21 20.59 -0.51
C SER A 234 -5.55 22.01 -0.94
N MET A 235 -4.91 23.02 -0.32
CA MET A 235 -5.03 24.41 -0.75
C MET A 235 -4.40 24.62 -2.13
N SER A 236 -3.26 23.98 -2.41
CA SER A 236 -2.62 24.04 -3.72
C SER A 236 -3.49 23.44 -4.83
N ALA A 237 -4.11 22.28 -4.57
CA ALA A 237 -5.02 21.60 -5.49
C ALA A 237 -6.21 22.46 -5.92
N SER A 238 -6.62 23.41 -5.06
CA SER A 238 -7.72 24.32 -5.30
C SER A 238 -7.27 25.75 -5.60
N PHE A 239 -5.96 26.00 -5.74
CA PHE A 239 -5.39 27.36 -5.80
C PHE A 239 -6.02 28.22 -6.89
N GLU A 240 -6.14 27.69 -8.11
CA GLU A 240 -6.70 28.43 -9.24
C GLU A 240 -8.23 28.43 -9.24
N SER A 241 -8.84 27.32 -8.81
CA SER A 241 -10.28 27.12 -8.95
C SER A 241 -11.11 27.61 -7.76
N GLY A 242 -10.50 27.77 -6.59
CA GLY A 242 -11.17 28.05 -5.32
C GLY A 242 -12.14 26.94 -4.86
N LYS A 243 -12.20 25.81 -5.57
CA LYS A 243 -13.18 24.74 -5.29
C LYS A 243 -12.81 23.99 -4.03
N ARG A 244 -13.80 23.70 -3.19
CA ARG A 244 -13.63 22.83 -2.03
C ARG A 244 -13.48 21.38 -2.48
N SER A 245 -12.43 20.72 -2.02
CA SER A 245 -12.22 19.30 -2.27
C SER A 245 -13.14 18.46 -1.37
N THR A 246 -13.72 17.41 -1.95
CA THR A 246 -14.39 16.34 -1.21
C THR A 246 -13.45 15.14 -1.19
N PHE A 247 -13.17 14.63 0.01
CA PHE A 247 -12.34 13.44 0.20
C PHE A 247 -13.18 12.29 0.75
N HIS A 248 -12.84 11.08 0.34
CA HIS A 248 -13.44 9.84 0.82
C HIS A 248 -12.45 9.16 1.77
N VAL A 249 -12.77 9.23 3.07
CA VAL A 249 -11.92 8.73 4.15
C VAL A 249 -12.79 7.90 5.09
N SER A 250 -12.45 6.63 5.22
CA SER A 250 -13.15 5.63 6.03
C SER A 250 -12.30 5.09 7.17
N GLY A 251 -10.96 5.24 7.07
CA GLY A 251 -10.02 4.60 7.99
C GLY A 251 -9.78 3.11 7.68
N TYR A 252 -10.42 2.57 6.63
CA TYR A 252 -10.19 1.24 6.09
C TYR A 252 -9.45 1.31 4.75
N ASN A 253 -8.69 0.25 4.44
CA ASN A 253 -8.00 0.08 3.15
C ASN A 253 -7.19 1.31 2.66
N ALA A 254 -6.45 1.98 3.54
CA ALA A 254 -5.77 3.24 3.27
C ALA A 254 -4.94 3.32 1.97
N GLN A 255 -3.78 2.68 1.89
CA GLN A 255 -2.90 2.90 0.73
C GLN A 255 -3.50 2.30 -0.54
N CYS A 256 -4.06 1.10 -0.47
CA CYS A 256 -4.64 0.44 -1.64
C CYS A 256 -5.91 1.13 -2.17
N VAL A 257 -6.80 1.63 -1.31
CA VAL A 257 -8.03 2.33 -1.73
C VAL A 257 -7.84 3.84 -1.72
N GLU A 258 -7.67 4.43 -0.54
CA GLU A 258 -7.78 5.87 -0.33
C GLU A 258 -6.62 6.65 -0.96
N THR A 259 -5.41 6.09 -0.98
CA THR A 259 -4.23 6.78 -1.54
C THR A 259 -3.96 6.40 -3.00
N THR A 260 -4.33 5.20 -3.44
CA THR A 260 -4.04 4.71 -4.80
C THR A 260 -5.29 4.57 -5.65
N LEU A 261 -6.22 3.67 -5.30
CA LEU A 261 -7.33 3.32 -6.19
C LEU A 261 -8.28 4.49 -6.45
N LEU A 262 -8.70 5.22 -5.41
CA LEU A 262 -9.65 6.32 -5.58
C LEU A 262 -9.05 7.44 -6.44
N PRO A 263 -7.79 7.88 -6.21
CA PRO A 263 -7.15 8.82 -7.13
C PRO A 263 -6.99 8.28 -8.55
N TYR A 264 -6.61 7.01 -8.69
CA TYR A 264 -6.44 6.37 -9.99
C TYR A 264 -7.74 6.32 -10.80
N THR A 265 -8.85 5.87 -10.20
CA THR A 265 -10.11 5.67 -10.93
C THR A 265 -10.93 6.95 -11.09
N ALA A 266 -11.00 7.77 -10.04
CA ALA A 266 -11.80 9.00 -10.08
C ALA A 266 -11.06 10.17 -10.72
N GLN A 267 -9.74 10.04 -10.94
CA GLN A 267 -8.86 11.13 -11.38
C GLN A 267 -9.09 12.39 -10.53
N LYS A 268 -9.13 12.21 -9.22
CA LYS A 268 -9.29 13.27 -8.19
C LYS A 268 -8.35 13.02 -7.04
N PHE A 269 -7.87 14.07 -6.40
CA PHE A 269 -7.10 13.92 -5.17
C PHE A 269 -7.90 13.19 -4.09
N ASN A 270 -7.22 12.40 -3.26
CA ASN A 270 -7.80 11.87 -2.05
C ASN A 270 -6.78 11.82 -0.91
N ILE A 271 -7.26 11.86 0.33
CA ILE A 271 -6.40 11.75 1.52
C ILE A 271 -6.68 10.44 2.26
N SER A 272 -5.75 10.03 3.10
CA SER A 272 -5.93 8.89 3.99
C SER A 272 -5.36 9.18 5.37
N LEU A 273 -6.06 8.70 6.39
CA LEU A 273 -5.59 8.68 7.77
C LEU A 273 -4.61 7.53 8.04
N GLY A 274 -4.39 6.62 7.09
CA GLY A 274 -3.67 5.37 7.36
C GLY A 274 -4.54 4.41 8.15
N CYS A 275 -4.93 3.31 7.53
CA CYS A 275 -5.81 2.33 8.15
C CYS A 275 -5.08 1.54 9.23
N TYR A 276 -5.83 0.83 10.06
CA TYR A 276 -5.28 -0.06 11.10
C TYR A 276 -4.14 -0.93 10.55
N GLY A 277 -4.36 -1.61 9.43
CA GLY A 277 -3.36 -2.52 8.86
C GLY A 277 -2.11 -1.80 8.36
N CYS A 278 -2.27 -0.60 7.79
CA CYS A 278 -1.15 0.24 7.38
C CYS A 278 -0.32 0.64 8.60
N ARG A 279 -0.95 1.23 9.62
CA ARG A 279 -0.26 1.72 10.82
C ARG A 279 0.40 0.58 11.61
N ALA A 280 -0.27 -0.56 11.75
CA ALA A 280 0.26 -1.72 12.48
C ALA A 280 1.44 -2.42 11.77
N SER A 281 1.65 -2.17 10.48
CA SER A 281 2.68 -2.87 9.68
C SER A 281 3.74 -1.95 9.09
N SER A 282 3.70 -0.66 9.39
CA SER A 282 4.61 0.33 8.84
C SER A 282 5.09 1.28 9.92
N ASP A 283 6.08 2.11 9.59
CA ASP A 283 6.63 3.13 10.49
C ASP A 283 5.93 4.48 10.32
N ILE A 284 4.60 4.42 10.26
CA ILE A 284 3.74 5.60 10.17
C ILE A 284 3.31 5.98 11.57
N GLY A 285 3.84 7.10 12.07
CA GLY A 285 3.46 7.68 13.35
C GLY A 285 2.10 8.36 13.31
N ASP A 286 1.60 8.72 14.49
CA ASP A 286 0.31 9.39 14.67
C ASP A 286 0.24 10.76 13.99
N GLU A 287 1.41 11.37 13.77
CA GLU A 287 1.57 12.67 13.13
C GLU A 287 1.58 12.63 11.60
N LEU A 288 1.45 11.47 10.98
CA LEU A 288 1.51 11.31 9.53
C LEU A 288 0.17 10.91 8.92
N MET A 289 -0.10 11.47 7.76
CA MET A 289 -1.22 11.19 6.87
C MET A 289 -0.70 10.99 5.44
N PHE A 290 -1.61 10.65 4.53
CA PHE A 290 -1.30 10.41 3.14
C PHE A 290 -2.20 11.25 2.24
N MET A 291 -1.68 11.60 1.08
CA MET A 291 -2.47 12.13 -0.02
C MET A 291 -2.06 11.46 -1.31
N GLY A 292 -3.04 10.92 -2.04
CA GLY A 292 -2.87 10.41 -3.38
C GLY A 292 -3.26 11.47 -4.41
N ILE A 293 -2.38 11.67 -5.38
CA ILE A 293 -2.47 12.70 -6.40
C ILE A 293 -2.41 12.04 -7.77
N PRO A 294 -3.44 12.15 -8.62
CA PRO A 294 -3.35 11.68 -10.00
C PRO A 294 -2.27 12.44 -10.77
N THR A 295 -1.43 11.74 -11.53
CA THR A 295 -0.30 12.36 -12.25
C THR A 295 -0.71 13.54 -13.14
N ALA A 296 -1.88 13.45 -13.77
CA ALA A 296 -2.41 14.50 -14.62
C ALA A 296 -2.63 15.84 -13.89
N GLN A 297 -2.79 15.83 -12.56
CA GLN A 297 -3.05 17.03 -11.75
C GLN A 297 -1.77 17.64 -11.14
N MET A 298 -0.63 16.95 -11.27
CA MET A 298 0.65 17.43 -10.75
C MET A 298 1.07 18.80 -11.29
N PRO A 299 0.93 19.14 -12.59
CA PRO A 299 1.34 20.45 -13.09
C PRO A 299 0.67 21.63 -12.34
N ALA A 300 -0.66 21.59 -12.22
CA ALA A 300 -1.43 22.62 -11.53
C ALA A 300 -1.12 22.64 -10.02
N LEU A 301 -1.02 21.46 -9.40
CA LEU A 301 -0.65 21.35 -7.99
C LEU A 301 0.74 21.94 -7.70
N ILE A 302 1.71 21.74 -8.59
CA ILE A 302 3.07 22.26 -8.40
C ILE A 302 3.11 23.78 -8.54
N GLU A 303 2.36 24.35 -9.49
CA GLU A 303 2.27 25.80 -9.64
C GLU A 303 1.54 26.46 -8.46
N GLY A 304 0.39 25.93 -8.05
CA GLY A 304 -0.33 26.40 -6.85
C GLY A 304 0.55 26.36 -5.60
N LEU A 305 1.36 25.32 -5.45
CA LEU A 305 2.23 25.14 -4.29
C LEU A 305 3.36 26.17 -4.29
N LYS A 306 3.93 26.47 -5.46
CA LYS A 306 4.93 27.55 -5.61
C LYS A 306 4.35 28.91 -5.23
N ARG A 307 3.13 29.21 -5.68
CA ARG A 307 2.45 30.48 -5.34
C ARG A 307 2.17 30.59 -3.85
N LEU A 308 1.69 29.52 -3.22
CA LEU A 308 1.50 29.47 -1.76
C LEU A 308 2.84 29.60 -1.02
N GLY A 309 3.91 28.97 -1.54
CA GLY A 309 5.25 29.01 -0.99
C GLY A 309 5.91 30.40 -0.98
N GLN A 310 5.56 31.27 -1.92
CA GLN A 310 6.08 32.64 -2.00
C GLN A 310 5.70 33.50 -0.78
N LYS A 311 4.54 33.24 -0.17
CA LYS A 311 4.03 34.07 0.93
C LYS A 311 3.27 33.28 1.98
N ALA A 312 2.14 32.68 1.60
CA ALA A 312 1.15 32.13 2.55
C ALA A 312 1.74 31.07 3.50
N ILE A 313 2.54 30.13 2.99
CA ILE A 313 3.14 29.07 3.80
C ILE A 313 4.13 29.66 4.81
N GLY A 314 5.06 30.49 4.32
CA GLY A 314 6.08 31.12 5.15
C GLY A 314 5.48 32.05 6.22
N ASP A 315 4.54 32.89 5.83
CA ASP A 315 3.85 33.80 6.76
C ASP A 315 3.08 33.01 7.82
N SER A 316 2.33 31.98 7.43
CA SER A 316 1.58 31.14 8.38
C SER A 316 2.49 30.48 9.40
N ARG A 317 3.62 29.87 8.96
CA ARG A 317 4.58 29.21 9.85
C ARG A 317 5.36 30.17 10.75
N ARG A 318 5.49 31.44 10.38
CA ARG A 318 6.13 32.50 11.19
C ARG A 318 5.20 33.18 12.18
N LYS A 319 3.88 33.02 12.04
CA LYS A 319 2.93 33.65 12.96
C LYS A 319 3.20 33.18 14.39
N ILE A 320 3.44 34.13 15.27
CA ILE A 320 3.51 33.89 16.71
C ILE A 320 2.07 33.70 17.18
N TYR A 321 1.76 32.52 17.69
CA TYR A 321 0.47 32.28 18.33
C TYR A 321 0.42 33.11 19.61
N LEU A 322 -0.51 34.07 19.65
CA LEU A 322 -0.83 34.83 20.85
C LEU A 322 -2.01 34.11 21.52
N PRO A 323 -1.82 33.49 22.70
CA PRO A 323 -2.93 32.88 23.42
C PRO A 323 -3.98 33.96 23.72
N PRO A 324 -5.28 33.67 23.56
CA PRO A 324 -6.34 34.66 23.69
C PRO A 324 -6.50 35.26 25.11
N ASN A 325 -5.74 34.78 26.09
CA ASN A 325 -5.87 35.15 27.51
C ASN A 325 -4.53 35.60 28.14
N VAL A 326 -3.65 36.24 27.36
CA VAL A 326 -2.53 37.03 27.90
C VAL A 326 -2.95 38.48 28.00
#